data_AF-A0A068SHT1-F1
#
_entry.id   AF-A0A068SHT1-F1
#
_cell.length_a   1.000
_cell.length_b   1.000
_cell.length_c   1.000
_cell.angle_alpha   90.00
_cell.angle_beta   90.00
_cell.angle_gamma   90.00
#
_symmetry.space_group_name_H-M   'P 1'
#
loop_
_entity.id
_entity.type
_entity.pdbx_description
1 polymer ?
#
loop_
_entity_poly.entity_id
_entity_poly.type
_entity_poly.pdbx_seq_one_letter_code
_entity_poly.pdbx_strand_id
1 'polypeptide(L)'
;IMVLPRDGLKDHEGRRLTYDRVFFIGESDIYVPRDADGNFKTFETLGESYDETLKVMRGLIPSHVVFNGKVGSLTGDNALKAKVGEKVLIVHSQANRDTRPHLIGGHGRLCLGSRGKFANAPGTAISRPGFIRGGL
;
A
#
# COMPACT_ATOMS: atom_id res chain seq x y z
N ILE A 1 -8.79 -4.25 -6.19
CA ILE A 1 -9.35 -4.08 -7.56
C ILE A 1 -9.53 -2.59 -7.86
N MET A 2 -9.40 -2.17 -9.13
CA MET A 2 -9.62 -0.79 -9.55
C MET A 2 -10.76 -0.75 -10.58
N VAL A 3 -11.79 0.06 -10.32
CA VAL A 3 -12.93 0.25 -11.23
C VAL A 3 -12.83 1.67 -11.79
N LEU A 4 -12.48 1.80 -13.07
CA LEU A 4 -12.33 3.09 -13.71
C LEU A 4 -13.69 3.65 -14.17
N PRO A 5 -13.93 4.97 -14.06
CA PRO A 5 -15.06 5.61 -14.71
C PRO A 5 -14.95 5.44 -16.24
N ARG A 6 -16.11 5.31 -16.91
CA ARG A 6 -16.15 5.13 -18.39
C ARG A 6 -15.45 6.26 -19.14
N ASP A 7 -15.53 7.49 -18.63
CA ASP A 7 -14.89 8.68 -19.24
C ASP A 7 -13.42 8.86 -18.81
N GLY A 8 -12.87 7.94 -18.03
CA GLY A 8 -11.52 8.03 -17.46
C GLY A 8 -11.44 8.86 -16.17
N LEU A 9 -10.22 9.06 -15.68
CA LEU A 9 -9.97 9.82 -14.47
C LEU A 9 -10.15 11.32 -14.73
N LYS A 10 -10.63 12.04 -13.71
CA LYS A 10 -10.80 13.50 -13.73
C LYS A 10 -10.08 14.15 -12.56
N ASP A 11 -9.59 15.37 -12.75
CA ASP A 11 -9.01 16.18 -11.67
C ASP A 11 -10.10 16.89 -10.85
N HIS A 12 -9.69 17.77 -9.92
CA HIS A 12 -10.61 18.51 -9.05
C HIS A 12 -11.46 19.55 -9.81
N GLU A 13 -11.07 19.93 -11.03
CA GLU A 13 -11.81 20.85 -11.92
C GLU A 13 -12.63 20.08 -12.96
N GLY A 14 -12.67 18.75 -12.90
CA GLY A 14 -13.39 17.90 -13.84
C GLY A 14 -12.68 17.67 -15.18
N ARG A 15 -11.43 18.12 -15.33
CA ARG A 15 -10.65 17.90 -16.56
C ARG A 15 -10.11 16.49 -16.62
N ARG A 16 -9.99 15.96 -17.85
CA ARG A 16 -9.49 14.60 -18.09
C ARG A 16 -8.04 14.46 -17.61
N LEU A 17 -7.78 13.40 -16.84
CA LEU A 17 -6.48 13.01 -16.34
C LEU A 17 -6.07 11.68 -16.98
N THR A 18 -4.90 11.65 -17.60
CA THR A 18 -4.28 10.43 -18.13
C THR A 18 -2.99 10.12 -17.37
N TYR A 19 -2.65 8.85 -17.26
CA TYR A 19 -1.38 8.35 -16.72
C TYR A 19 -0.68 7.50 -17.78
N ASP A 20 0.64 7.54 -17.78
CA ASP A 20 1.49 6.79 -18.71
C ASP A 20 1.84 5.41 -18.13
N ARG A 21 1.85 5.31 -16.79
CA ARG A 21 2.20 4.09 -16.07
C ARG A 21 1.35 3.92 -14.82
N VAL A 22 1.05 2.68 -14.47
CA VAL A 22 0.39 2.32 -13.22
C VAL A 22 1.24 1.33 -12.44
N PHE A 23 1.37 1.55 -11.13
CA PHE A 23 1.96 0.60 -10.20
C PHE A 23 0.94 0.23 -9.14
N PHE A 24 0.93 -1.05 -8.77
CA PHE A 24 0.14 -1.58 -7.66
C PHE A 24 1.08 -2.00 -6.54
N ILE A 25 0.90 -1.39 -5.37
CA ILE A 25 1.67 -1.65 -4.16
C ILE A 25 0.71 -2.27 -3.14
N GLY A 26 0.89 -3.55 -2.87
CA GLY A 26 0.20 -4.24 -1.79
C GLY A 26 1.05 -4.17 -0.54
N GLU A 27 0.57 -3.51 0.50
CA GLU A 27 1.20 -3.52 1.81
C GLU A 27 0.56 -4.60 2.69
N SER A 28 1.41 -5.37 3.36
CA SER A 28 0.98 -6.46 4.25
C SER A 28 1.69 -6.34 5.58
N ASP A 29 0.90 -6.33 6.65
CA ASP A 29 1.35 -6.50 8.02
C ASP A 29 1.38 -7.98 8.39
N ILE A 30 2.55 -8.48 8.78
CA ILE A 30 2.81 -9.90 9.02
C ILE A 30 3.15 -10.11 10.51
N TYR A 31 2.56 -11.14 11.10
CA TYR A 31 2.70 -11.49 12.52
C TYR A 31 3.41 -12.84 12.65
N VAL A 32 4.74 -12.85 12.60
CA VAL A 32 5.55 -14.06 12.73
C VAL A 32 5.88 -14.32 14.21
N PRO A 33 5.51 -15.50 14.76
CA PRO A 33 5.87 -15.89 16.13
C PRO A 33 7.38 -15.98 16.38
N ARG A 34 7.77 -15.81 17.64
CA ARG A 34 9.16 -15.92 18.10
C ARG A 34 9.31 -17.05 19.13
N ASP A 35 10.50 -17.65 19.18
CA ASP A 35 10.90 -18.61 20.22
C ASP A 35 11.34 -17.92 21.52
N ALA A 36 11.76 -18.72 22.50
CA ALA A 36 12.22 -18.21 23.80
C ALA A 36 13.51 -17.36 23.71
N ASP A 37 14.31 -17.59 22.66
CA ASP A 37 15.56 -16.87 22.39
C ASP A 37 15.32 -15.62 21.53
N GLY A 38 14.09 -15.41 21.06
CA GLY A 38 13.67 -14.25 20.28
C GLY A 38 13.81 -14.40 18.76
N ASN A 39 14.17 -15.59 18.25
CA ASN A 39 14.25 -15.88 16.82
C ASN A 39 12.86 -16.14 16.22
N PHE A 40 12.69 -15.87 14.92
CA PHE A 40 11.44 -16.18 14.23
C PHE A 40 11.27 -17.69 14.05
N LYS A 41 10.08 -18.19 14.41
CA LYS A 41 9.74 -19.61 14.28
C LYS A 41 9.42 -19.99 12.82
N THR A 42 9.79 -21.20 12.46
CA THR A 42 9.37 -21.89 11.24
C THR A 42 8.43 -23.03 11.60
N PHE A 43 7.39 -23.24 10.81
CA PHE A 43 6.40 -24.29 11.00
C PHE A 43 6.40 -25.21 9.79
N GLU A 44 6.13 -26.51 9.98
CA GLU A 44 6.09 -27.47 8.87
C GLU A 44 4.78 -27.34 8.09
N THR A 45 3.69 -27.04 8.81
CA THR A 45 2.37 -26.83 8.22
C THR A 45 1.76 -25.50 8.62
N LEU A 46 0.82 -24.99 7.80
CA LEU A 46 0.10 -23.76 8.10
C LEU A 46 -0.73 -23.87 9.39
N GLY A 47 -1.29 -25.06 9.66
CA GLY A 47 -2.15 -25.30 10.82
C GLY A 47 -1.40 -25.15 12.16
N GLU A 48 -0.16 -25.62 12.23
CA GLU A 48 0.68 -25.47 13.43
C GLU A 48 0.95 -24.01 13.80
N SER A 49 1.07 -23.15 12.79
CA SER A 49 1.36 -21.73 13.00
C SER A 49 0.17 -20.95 13.57
N TYR A 50 -1.05 -21.48 13.49
CA TYR A 50 -2.29 -20.72 13.67
C TYR A 50 -2.43 -20.14 15.08
N ASP A 51 -2.34 -20.97 16.11
CA ASP A 51 -2.54 -20.55 17.50
C ASP A 51 -1.49 -19.55 17.97
N GLU A 52 -0.23 -19.75 17.56
CA GLU A 52 0.85 -18.82 17.88
C GLU A 52 0.72 -17.50 17.12
N THR A 53 0.39 -17.56 15.83
CA THR A 53 0.18 -16.37 15.00
C THR A 53 -0.98 -15.52 15.54
N LEU A 54 -2.08 -16.15 15.96
CA LEU A 54 -3.20 -15.46 16.59
C LEU A 54 -2.80 -14.73 17.87
N LYS A 55 -1.92 -15.31 18.69
CA LYS A 55 -1.41 -14.65 19.90
C LYS A 55 -0.62 -13.39 19.56
N VAL A 56 0.22 -13.45 18.52
CA VAL A 56 0.99 -12.27 18.06
C VAL A 56 0.07 -11.21 17.46
N MET A 57 -0.92 -11.61 16.65
CA MET A 57 -1.91 -10.72 16.05
C MET A 57 -2.69 -9.91 17.10
N ARG A 58 -3.07 -10.56 18.21
CA ARG A 58 -3.75 -9.88 19.34
C ARG A 58 -2.92 -8.78 19.99
N GLY A 59 -1.59 -8.81 19.81
CA GLY A 59 -0.70 -7.75 20.26
C GLY A 59 -0.77 -6.48 19.41
N LEU A 60 -1.38 -6.52 18.21
CA LEU A 60 -1.51 -5.40 17.26
C LEU A 60 -0.18 -4.79 16.78
N ILE A 61 0.94 -5.45 17.08
CA ILE A 61 2.29 -5.05 16.69
C ILE A 61 2.77 -6.06 15.65
N PRO A 62 2.76 -5.71 14.36
CA PRO A 62 3.27 -6.61 13.33
C PRO A 62 4.78 -6.77 13.46
N SER A 63 5.25 -7.98 13.21
CA SER A 63 6.68 -8.29 13.15
C SER A 63 7.34 -7.67 11.91
N HIS A 64 6.59 -7.61 10.80
CA HIS A 64 7.06 -7.08 9.53
C HIS A 64 5.91 -6.33 8.85
N VAL A 65 6.25 -5.22 8.19
CA VAL A 65 5.36 -4.53 7.26
C VAL A 65 6.11 -4.47 5.93
N VAL A 66 5.58 -5.15 4.91
CA VAL A 66 6.28 -5.35 3.65
C VAL A 66 5.41 -4.90 2.47
N PHE A 67 6.07 -4.39 1.45
CA PHE A 67 5.45 -4.21 0.14
C PHE A 67 5.60 -5.51 -0.67
N ASN A 68 4.58 -5.88 -1.43
CA ASN A 68 4.58 -6.99 -2.38
C ASN A 68 5.21 -8.29 -1.83
N GLY A 69 4.91 -8.63 -0.57
CA GLY A 69 5.20 -9.93 0.04
C GLY A 69 6.56 -10.12 0.71
N LYS A 70 7.56 -9.24 0.51
CA LYS A 70 8.87 -9.35 1.20
C LYS A 70 9.59 -8.02 1.39
N VAL A 71 10.51 -7.99 2.36
CA VAL A 71 11.44 -6.87 2.53
C VAL A 71 12.27 -6.68 1.26
N GLY A 72 12.34 -5.44 0.76
CA GLY A 72 13.10 -5.11 -0.44
C GLY A 72 12.50 -5.58 -1.76
N SER A 73 11.25 -6.05 -1.79
CA SER A 73 10.58 -6.53 -3.02
C SER A 73 10.58 -5.52 -4.17
N LEU A 74 10.46 -4.22 -3.86
CA LEU A 74 10.41 -3.10 -4.81
C LEU A 74 11.72 -2.31 -4.84
N THR A 75 12.85 -2.96 -4.56
CA THR A 75 14.18 -2.33 -4.49
C THR A 75 15.19 -3.06 -5.38
N GLY A 76 16.37 -2.45 -5.58
CA GLY A 76 17.42 -3.00 -6.44
C GLY A 76 16.94 -3.18 -7.88
N ASP A 77 17.13 -4.38 -8.43
CA ASP A 77 16.73 -4.70 -9.80
C ASP A 77 15.21 -4.59 -10.03
N ASN A 78 14.42 -4.76 -8.95
CA ASN A 78 12.96 -4.67 -8.96
C ASN A 78 12.43 -3.26 -8.62
N ALA A 79 13.32 -2.25 -8.58
CA ALA A 79 12.91 -0.89 -8.32
C ALA A 79 11.90 -0.39 -9.37
N LEU A 80 10.92 0.37 -8.91
CA LEU A 80 9.93 1.00 -9.79
C LEU A 80 10.62 2.08 -10.64
N LYS A 81 10.58 1.93 -11.97
CA LYS A 81 11.22 2.86 -12.91
C LYS A 81 10.18 3.78 -13.56
N ALA A 82 10.48 5.06 -13.61
CA ALA A 82 9.73 6.08 -14.35
C ALA A 82 10.71 7.09 -14.96
N LYS A 83 10.29 7.78 -16.02
CA LYS A 83 11.07 8.85 -16.65
C LYS A 83 10.54 10.22 -16.26
N VAL A 84 11.41 11.23 -16.29
CA VAL A 84 10.98 12.62 -16.14
C VAL A 84 9.93 12.95 -17.20
N GLY A 85 8.80 13.54 -16.76
CA GLY A 85 7.65 13.84 -17.61
C GLY A 85 6.56 12.76 -17.64
N GLU A 86 6.83 11.54 -17.19
CA GLU A 86 5.80 10.50 -17.08
C GLU A 86 4.85 10.75 -15.90
N LYS A 87 3.56 10.57 -16.15
CA LYS A 87 2.51 10.57 -15.12
C LYS A 87 2.30 9.15 -14.63
N VAL A 88 2.63 8.91 -13.37
CA VAL A 88 2.50 7.61 -12.73
C VAL A 88 1.30 7.57 -11.79
N LEU A 89 0.42 6.60 -12.00
CA LEU A 89 -0.63 6.26 -11.05
C LEU A 89 -0.11 5.19 -10.08
N ILE A 90 -0.06 5.53 -8.79
CA ILE A 90 0.29 4.56 -7.74
C ILE A 90 -0.99 4.16 -7.02
N VAL A 91 -1.35 2.89 -7.14
CA VAL A 91 -2.43 2.26 -6.39
C VAL A 91 -1.79 1.56 -5.20
N HIS A 92 -2.14 1.99 -4.00
CA HIS A 92 -1.64 1.39 -2.76
C HIS A 92 -2.81 0.79 -2.00
N SER A 93 -2.66 -0.45 -1.53
CA SER A 93 -3.70 -1.14 -0.76
C SER A 93 -3.16 -1.62 0.57
N GLN A 94 -3.99 -1.52 1.60
CA GLN A 94 -3.75 -2.08 2.91
C GLN A 94 -5.09 -2.64 3.42
N ALA A 95 -5.16 -3.94 3.68
CA ALA A 95 -6.41 -4.64 4.04
C ALA A 95 -6.74 -4.71 5.55
N ASN A 96 -5.78 -4.52 6.45
CA ASN A 96 -5.92 -4.82 7.89
C ASN A 96 -5.53 -3.66 8.83
N ARG A 97 -4.58 -2.80 8.44
CA ARG A 97 -3.99 -1.74 9.26
C ARG A 97 -3.82 -0.43 8.48
N ASP A 98 -3.92 0.70 9.15
CA ASP A 98 -3.70 1.99 8.50
C ASP A 98 -2.26 2.17 8.02
N THR A 99 -2.10 2.78 6.85
CA THR A 99 -0.80 3.14 6.27
C THR A 99 -0.75 4.59 5.78
N ARG A 100 0.46 5.14 5.72
CA ARG A 100 0.74 6.51 5.32
C ARG A 100 1.79 6.57 4.19
N PRO A 101 1.40 6.32 2.93
CA PRO A 101 2.34 6.32 1.82
C PRO A 101 2.98 7.70 1.63
N HIS A 102 4.29 7.71 1.37
CA HIS A 102 5.04 8.91 1.10
C HIS A 102 6.02 8.68 -0.06
N LEU A 103 6.15 9.68 -0.94
CA LEU A 103 7.11 9.67 -2.04
C LEU A 103 8.24 10.65 -1.72
N ILE A 104 9.38 10.12 -1.26
CA ILE A 104 10.54 10.94 -0.88
C ILE A 104 11.06 11.69 -2.10
N GLY A 105 11.25 13.01 -1.97
CA GLY A 105 11.70 13.89 -3.06
C GLY A 105 10.65 14.22 -4.11
N GLY A 106 9.40 13.73 -3.95
CA GLY A 106 8.29 13.99 -4.85
C GLY A 106 7.01 14.39 -4.10
N HIS A 107 5.90 14.47 -4.82
CA HIS A 107 4.59 14.79 -4.25
C HIS A 107 3.47 14.04 -4.97
N GLY A 108 2.41 13.70 -4.24
CA GLY A 108 1.15 13.29 -4.85
C GLY A 108 0.45 14.48 -5.49
N ARG A 109 0.60 14.66 -6.81
CA ARG A 109 -0.06 15.75 -7.54
C ARG A 109 -1.58 15.72 -7.34
N LEU A 110 -2.16 14.52 -7.37
CA LEU A 110 -3.56 14.25 -7.08
C LEU A 110 -3.66 13.02 -6.17
N CYS A 111 -4.37 13.15 -5.06
CA CYS A 111 -4.52 12.15 -4.02
C CYS A 111 -6.01 11.93 -3.72
N LEU A 112 -6.49 10.70 -3.91
CA LEU A 112 -7.85 10.32 -3.49
C LEU A 112 -7.96 10.15 -1.96
N GLY A 113 -6.82 10.09 -1.27
CA GLY A 113 -6.72 9.93 0.19
C GLY A 113 -7.39 8.64 0.66
N SER A 114 -7.89 8.67 1.90
CA SER A 114 -8.34 7.48 2.64
C SER A 114 -9.52 6.72 2.02
N ARG A 115 -10.20 7.27 1.02
CA ARG A 115 -11.42 6.67 0.45
C ARG A 115 -11.14 5.87 -0.83
N GLY A 116 -10.15 6.28 -1.62
CA GLY A 116 -9.79 5.60 -2.86
C GLY A 116 -10.92 5.50 -3.90
N LYS A 117 -11.91 6.40 -3.89
CA LYS A 117 -13.07 6.36 -4.80
C LYS A 117 -13.02 7.51 -5.81
N PHE A 118 -13.01 7.19 -7.11
CA PHE A 118 -12.89 8.15 -8.21
C PHE A 118 -14.09 9.10 -8.39
N ALA A 119 -15.25 8.76 -7.81
CA ALA A 119 -16.41 9.65 -7.80
C ALA A 119 -16.20 10.91 -6.94
N ASN A 120 -15.23 10.89 -6.03
CA ASN A 120 -14.87 12.06 -5.23
C ASN A 120 -13.76 12.85 -5.92
N ALA A 121 -13.84 14.18 -5.85
CA ALA A 121 -12.75 15.03 -6.29
C ALA A 121 -11.43 14.68 -5.55
N PRO A 122 -10.33 14.46 -6.28
CA PRO A 122 -9.02 14.23 -5.66
C PRO A 122 -8.54 15.50 -4.94
N GLY A 123 -7.89 15.33 -3.79
CA GLY A 123 -7.12 16.39 -3.14
C GLY A 123 -5.73 16.52 -3.76
N THR A 124 -4.94 17.48 -3.30
CA THR A 124 -3.50 17.56 -3.55
C THR A 124 -2.75 17.00 -2.35
N ALA A 125 -1.44 16.72 -2.48
CA ALA A 125 -0.62 16.24 -1.35
C ALA A 125 -0.71 17.11 -0.09
N ILE A 126 -0.99 18.42 -0.24
CA ILE A 126 -1.16 19.36 0.87
C ILE A 126 -2.51 19.19 1.56
N SER A 127 -3.59 18.95 0.81
CA SER A 127 -4.94 18.85 1.36
C SER A 127 -5.34 17.42 1.76
N ARG A 128 -4.69 16.40 1.21
CA ARG A 128 -4.87 14.98 1.57
C ARG A 128 -3.53 14.25 1.55
N PRO A 129 -2.80 14.25 2.69
CA PRO A 129 -1.61 13.42 2.84
C PRO A 129 -1.95 11.96 2.51
N GLY A 130 -0.97 11.21 2.00
CA GLY A 130 -1.14 9.78 1.75
C GLY A 130 -1.55 9.08 3.04
N PHE A 131 -2.83 8.77 3.18
CA PHE A 131 -3.39 8.01 4.29
C PHE A 131 -4.40 7.04 3.71
N ILE A 132 -4.25 5.76 4.03
CA ILE A 132 -5.10 4.66 3.58
C ILE A 132 -5.53 3.93 4.84
N ARG A 133 -6.85 3.80 5.04
CA ARG A 133 -7.37 3.04 6.18
C ARG A 133 -7.26 1.56 5.89
N GLY A 134 -7.00 0.77 6.91
CA GLY A 134 -7.06 -0.69 6.80
C GLY A 134 -8.44 -1.15 6.32
N GLY A 135 -8.48 -1.94 5.25
CA GLY A 135 -9.68 -2.65 4.80
C GLY A 135 -10.56 -1.92 3.78
N LEU A 136 -10.06 -0.87 3.12
CA LEU A 136 -10.80 -0.05 2.13
C LEU A 136 -10.41 -0.27 0.66
#